data_AF-A0A3D3PRS4-F1
#
_entry.id   AF-A0A3D3PRS4-F1
#
_cell.length_a   1.000
_cell.length_b   1.000
_cell.length_c   1.000
_cell.angle_alpha   90.00
_cell.angle_beta   90.00
_cell.angle_gamma   90.00
#
_symmetry.space_group_name_H-M   'P 1'
#
loop_
_entity.id
_entity.type
_entity.pdbx_description
1 polymer ?
#
loop_
_entity_poly.entity_id
_entity_poly.type
_entity_poly.pdbx_seq_one_letter_code
_entity_poly.pdbx_strand_id
1 'polypeptide(L)'
;MEDGRSIPVLGDVEQTVSMPNYYVFCMACDWDQDLFADFEGADTCIVIKGVEEFARRIEYAAAPQLPGWYFHHNPVQYFDPYERTKNEYFDATISKDFRFAYQREYRFLWFPQNGELVDGFRYLSLGELGNLTEVHGNISGNAQPGAPEGRAASGAPLS
;
A
#
# COMPACT_ATOMS: atom_id res chain seq x y z
N MET A 1 35.98 -40.90 -4.78
CA MET A 1 34.90 -41.32 -5.69
C MET A 1 33.62 -40.99 -4.94
N GLU A 2 33.10 -39.78 -5.14
CA GLU A 2 31.85 -39.37 -4.51
C GLU A 2 30.71 -40.06 -5.24
N ASP A 3 29.96 -40.89 -4.52
CA ASP A 3 28.75 -41.56 -5.01
C ASP A 3 27.64 -40.50 -5.08
N GLY A 4 27.75 -39.63 -6.10
CA GLY A 4 26.94 -38.43 -6.29
C GLY A 4 25.50 -38.78 -6.65
N ARG A 5 24.69 -39.14 -5.65
CA ARG A 5 23.25 -39.31 -5.84
C ARG A 5 22.64 -37.96 -6.20
N SER A 6 22.10 -37.86 -7.41
CA SER A 6 21.33 -36.71 -7.87
C SER A 6 20.08 -36.56 -7.01
N ILE A 7 20.01 -35.50 -6.19
CA ILE A 7 18.82 -35.15 -5.43
C ILE A 7 17.97 -34.22 -6.32
N PRO A 8 16.75 -34.62 -6.73
CA PRO A 8 15.89 -33.74 -7.50
C PRO A 8 15.43 -32.57 -6.65
N VAL A 9 15.43 -31.37 -7.24
CA VAL A 9 14.79 -30.20 -6.62
C VAL A 9 13.27 -30.43 -6.69
N LEU A 10 12.63 -30.54 -5.53
CA LEU A 10 11.20 -30.85 -5.40
C LEU A 10 10.28 -29.62 -5.56
N GLY A 11 10.87 -28.42 -5.63
CA GLY A 11 10.16 -27.15 -5.67
C GLY A 11 10.50 -26.26 -4.47
N ASP A 12 9.77 -25.16 -4.35
CA ASP A 12 9.95 -24.18 -3.28
C ASP A 12 9.34 -24.69 -1.97
N VAL A 13 9.93 -24.30 -0.84
CA VAL A 13 9.38 -24.56 0.49
C VAL A 13 8.43 -23.43 0.85
N GLU A 14 7.16 -23.77 1.11
CA GLU A 14 6.15 -22.80 1.54
C GLU A 14 6.04 -22.76 3.07
N GLN A 15 6.00 -21.55 3.62
CA GLN A 15 5.71 -21.30 5.04
C GLN A 15 4.55 -20.32 5.13
N THR A 16 3.54 -20.68 5.93
CA THR A 16 2.36 -19.84 6.15
C THR A 16 2.29 -19.41 7.61
N VAL A 17 2.03 -18.12 7.81
CA VAL A 17 1.68 -17.53 9.12
C VAL A 17 0.28 -16.98 9.01
N SER A 18 -0.56 -17.24 10.02
CA SER A 18 -1.94 -16.76 10.07
C SER A 18 -2.24 -16.08 11.39
N MET A 19 -3.24 -15.20 11.37
CA MET A 19 -3.72 -14.46 12.53
C MET A 19 -5.26 -14.41 12.49
N PRO A 20 -5.97 -14.29 13.63
CA PRO A 20 -7.41 -14.05 13.62
C PRO A 20 -7.78 -12.81 12.79
N ASN A 21 -9.02 -12.72 12.34
CA ASN A 21 -9.48 -11.57 11.57
C ASN A 21 -9.29 -10.26 12.36
N TYR A 22 -8.84 -9.22 11.68
CA TYR A 22 -8.61 -7.88 12.22
C TYR A 22 -9.12 -6.82 11.24
N TYR A 23 -9.29 -5.58 11.71
CA TYR A 23 -9.49 -4.44 10.80
C TYR A 23 -8.15 -3.84 10.42
N VAL A 24 -8.03 -3.44 9.15
CA VAL A 24 -6.85 -2.77 8.62
C VAL A 24 -7.25 -1.56 7.80
N PHE A 25 -6.52 -0.47 7.98
CA PHE A 25 -6.56 0.69 7.10
C PHE A 25 -5.15 0.99 6.61
N CYS A 26 -4.96 0.95 5.29
CA CYS A 26 -3.65 1.09 4.66
C CYS A 26 -3.48 2.47 4.02
N MET A 27 -2.27 3.00 4.13
CA MET A 27 -1.81 4.21 3.46
C MET A 27 -0.42 3.95 2.87
N ALA A 28 0.13 4.92 2.14
CA ALA A 28 1.56 4.94 1.80
C ALA A 28 2.32 5.82 2.80
N CYS A 29 3.59 5.51 3.04
CA CYS A 29 4.46 6.30 3.91
C CYS A 29 4.77 7.69 3.34
N ASP A 30 4.67 7.82 2.02
CA ASP A 30 5.02 9.02 1.29
C ASP A 30 4.20 9.14 0.00
N TRP A 31 4.16 10.36 -0.52
CA TRP A 31 3.46 10.69 -1.74
C TRP A 31 4.29 10.27 -2.96
N ASP A 32 3.64 9.60 -3.90
CA ASP A 32 4.20 9.24 -5.20
C ASP A 32 3.14 9.29 -6.27
N GLN A 33 3.46 9.97 -7.37
CA GLN A 33 2.56 10.09 -8.52
C GLN A 33 2.30 8.75 -9.20
N ASP A 34 3.28 7.84 -9.19
CA ASP A 34 3.15 6.54 -9.85
C ASP A 34 2.13 5.64 -9.14
N LEU A 35 1.86 5.88 -7.85
CA LEU A 35 0.85 5.12 -7.10
C LEU A 35 -0.57 5.36 -7.60
N PHE A 36 -0.86 6.48 -8.28
CA PHE A 36 -2.18 6.68 -8.87
C PHE A 36 -2.54 5.62 -9.91
N ALA A 37 -1.55 4.98 -10.54
CA ALA A 37 -1.79 3.88 -11.47
C ALA A 37 -2.40 2.64 -10.79
N ASP A 38 -2.20 2.47 -9.48
CA ASP A 38 -2.76 1.37 -8.69
C ASP A 38 -4.20 1.66 -8.20
N PHE A 39 -4.64 2.92 -8.22
CA PHE A 39 -5.95 3.35 -7.71
C PHE A 39 -6.82 3.90 -8.85
N GLU A 40 -7.51 2.99 -9.55
CA GLU A 40 -8.36 3.35 -10.69
C GLU A 40 -9.39 4.44 -10.34
N GLY A 41 -9.41 5.51 -11.12
CA GLY A 41 -10.33 6.63 -10.94
C GLY A 41 -9.93 7.65 -9.86
N ALA A 42 -8.81 7.44 -9.14
CA ALA A 42 -8.29 8.44 -8.22
C ALA A 42 -7.57 9.56 -8.97
N ASP A 43 -8.01 10.80 -8.76
CA ASP A 43 -7.39 12.01 -9.31
C ASP A 43 -6.67 12.84 -8.25
N THR A 44 -6.86 12.50 -6.98
CA THR A 44 -6.34 13.22 -5.83
C THR A 44 -6.02 12.25 -4.70
N CYS A 45 -5.08 12.62 -3.84
CA CYS A 45 -4.77 11.91 -2.61
C CYS A 45 -4.57 12.90 -1.47
N ILE A 46 -4.75 12.40 -0.25
CA ILE A 46 -4.54 13.16 0.98
C ILE A 46 -3.18 12.76 1.56
N VAL A 47 -2.29 13.74 1.71
CA VAL A 47 -0.98 13.58 2.35
C VAL A 47 -1.11 13.95 3.82
N ILE A 48 -0.77 13.03 4.72
CA ILE A 48 -0.81 13.26 6.17
C ILE A 48 0.54 13.80 6.64
N LYS A 49 0.55 15.02 7.21
CA LYS A 49 1.76 15.69 7.73
C LYS A 49 2.05 15.42 9.20
N GLY A 50 1.03 15.04 9.96
CA GLY A 50 1.12 14.76 11.40
C GLY A 50 0.67 13.35 11.73
N VAL A 51 1.49 12.35 11.41
CA VAL A 51 1.15 10.92 11.54
C VAL A 51 0.69 10.56 12.94
N GLU A 52 1.40 11.00 13.98
CA GLU A 52 1.06 10.68 15.38
C GLU A 52 -0.29 11.26 15.80
N GLU A 53 -0.56 12.52 15.46
CA GLU A 53 -1.85 13.16 15.79
C GLU A 53 -3.00 12.55 14.96
N PHE A 54 -2.73 12.19 13.71
CA PHE A 54 -3.68 11.48 12.86
C PHE A 54 -4.01 10.08 13.41
N ALA A 55 -2.99 9.32 13.80
CA ALA A 55 -3.12 8.01 14.43
C ALA A 55 -3.97 8.09 15.71
N ARG A 56 -3.66 9.05 16.59
CA ARG A 56 -4.43 9.32 17.82
C ARG A 56 -5.89 9.64 17.54
N ARG A 57 -6.18 10.42 16.49
CA ARG A 57 -7.55 10.76 16.10
C ARG A 57 -8.31 9.57 15.54
N ILE A 58 -7.68 8.74 14.72
CA ILE A 58 -8.29 7.51 14.21
C ILE A 58 -8.57 6.54 15.35
N GLU A 59 -7.60 6.31 16.25
CA GLU A 59 -7.78 5.46 17.43
C GLU A 59 -8.99 5.93 18.26
N TYR A 60 -9.04 7.23 18.57
CA TYR A 60 -10.12 7.81 19.34
C TYR A 60 -11.48 7.69 18.65
N ALA A 61 -11.54 7.89 17.34
CA ALA A 61 -12.77 7.75 16.56
C ALA A 61 -13.24 6.28 16.44
N ALA A 62 -12.30 5.33 16.47
CA ALA A 62 -12.60 3.90 16.42
C ALA A 62 -13.07 3.35 17.77
N ALA A 63 -12.59 3.89 18.90
CA ALA A 63 -12.85 3.35 20.23
C ALA A 63 -14.34 3.12 20.58
N PRO A 64 -15.30 4.00 20.21
CA PRO A 64 -16.72 3.74 20.44
C PRO A 64 -17.31 2.58 19.61
N GLN A 65 -16.71 2.28 18.45
CA GLN A 65 -17.16 1.22 17.54
C GLN A 65 -16.43 -0.10 17.80
N LEU A 66 -15.21 -0.04 18.32
CA LEU A 66 -14.31 -1.16 18.58
C LEU A 66 -13.85 -1.17 20.05
N PRO A 67 -14.78 -1.25 21.02
CA PRO A 67 -14.41 -1.23 22.43
C PRO A 67 -13.57 -2.46 22.80
N GLY A 68 -12.42 -2.25 23.44
CA GLY A 68 -11.53 -3.33 23.88
C GLY A 68 -10.63 -3.92 22.79
N TRP A 69 -10.67 -3.37 21.57
CA TRP A 69 -9.75 -3.78 20.50
C TRP A 69 -8.38 -3.13 20.71
N TYR A 70 -7.31 -3.88 20.44
CA TYR A 70 -5.95 -3.38 20.50
C TYR A 70 -5.60 -2.64 19.21
N PHE A 71 -5.21 -1.38 19.32
CA PHE A 71 -4.79 -0.56 18.19
C PHE A 71 -3.27 -0.56 18.04
N HIS A 72 -2.79 -0.74 16.81
CA HIS A 72 -1.39 -0.65 16.45
C HIS A 72 -1.25 0.00 15.08
N HIS A 73 -0.13 0.69 14.84
CA HIS A 73 0.17 1.20 13.52
C HIS A 73 1.67 1.26 13.25
N ASN A 74 2.07 0.87 12.03
CA ASN A 74 3.47 0.82 11.63
C ASN A 74 3.63 0.67 10.10
N PRO A 75 4.83 0.97 9.58
CA PRO A 75 5.20 0.61 8.21
C PRO A 75 5.26 -0.91 8.01
N VAL A 76 4.91 -1.36 6.81
CA VAL A 76 5.05 -2.75 6.36
C VAL A 76 6.52 -3.13 6.23
N GLN A 77 6.84 -4.36 6.65
CA GLN A 77 8.14 -4.98 6.49
C GLN A 77 8.14 -5.86 5.24
N TYR A 78 9.06 -5.57 4.33
CA TYR A 78 9.17 -6.32 3.08
C TYR A 78 10.21 -7.42 3.19
N PHE A 79 9.90 -8.58 2.62
CA PHE A 79 10.80 -9.73 2.58
C PHE A 79 10.99 -10.22 1.16
N ASP A 80 12.18 -10.75 0.87
CA ASP A 80 12.47 -11.44 -0.38
C ASP A 80 12.08 -12.92 -0.23
N PRO A 81 11.18 -13.46 -1.07
CA PRO A 81 10.79 -14.86 -1.01
C PRO A 81 11.92 -15.84 -1.35
N TYR A 82 12.96 -15.40 -2.07
CA TYR A 82 14.08 -16.23 -2.53
C TYR A 82 15.36 -16.05 -1.70
N GLU A 83 15.57 -14.89 -1.09
CA GLU A 83 16.74 -14.60 -0.23
C GLU A 83 16.40 -14.63 1.27
N ARG A 84 15.92 -15.78 1.75
CA ARG A 84 15.47 -15.94 3.14
C ARG A 84 16.65 -16.09 4.10
N THR A 85 16.62 -15.32 5.19
CA THR A 85 17.55 -15.55 6.32
C THR A 85 16.99 -16.59 7.29
N LYS A 86 17.87 -17.38 7.90
CA LYS A 86 17.46 -18.38 8.88
C LYS A 86 16.79 -17.69 10.07
N ASN A 87 15.58 -18.14 10.42
CA ASN A 87 14.75 -17.58 11.49
C ASN A 87 14.32 -16.12 11.26
N GLU A 88 14.20 -15.69 10.01
CA GLU A 88 13.58 -14.40 9.70
C GLU A 88 12.18 -14.31 10.32
N TYR A 89 11.91 -13.22 11.04
CA TYR A 89 10.61 -12.98 11.65
C TYR A 89 9.57 -12.66 10.58
N PHE A 90 8.37 -13.21 10.74
CA PHE A 90 7.28 -13.01 9.80
C PHE A 90 5.98 -12.80 10.55
N ASP A 91 5.27 -11.75 10.17
CA ASP A 91 4.03 -11.35 10.80
C ASP A 91 2.92 -11.24 9.75
N ALA A 92 1.80 -11.89 10.01
CA ALA A 92 0.68 -11.93 9.06
C ALA A 92 0.02 -10.56 8.82
N THR A 93 0.31 -9.56 9.65
CA THR A 93 -0.32 -8.23 9.60
C THR A 93 0.60 -7.14 9.08
N ILE A 94 1.92 -7.32 9.15
CA ILE A 94 2.89 -6.31 8.74
C ILE A 94 3.92 -6.80 7.72
N SER A 95 4.02 -8.11 7.43
CA SER A 95 4.93 -8.62 6.40
C SER A 95 4.28 -8.62 5.01
N LYS A 96 5.04 -8.26 3.98
CA LYS A 96 4.59 -8.26 2.57
C LYS A 96 5.73 -8.61 1.62
N ASP A 97 5.41 -9.25 0.50
CA ASP A 97 6.38 -9.60 -0.53
C ASP A 97 7.08 -8.34 -1.09
N PHE A 98 8.39 -8.41 -1.25
CA PHE A 98 9.23 -7.34 -1.80
C PHE A 98 8.76 -6.79 -3.14
N ARG A 99 8.06 -7.59 -3.97
CA ARG A 99 7.48 -7.10 -5.24
C ARG A 99 6.51 -5.93 -5.06
N PHE A 100 5.99 -5.72 -3.85
CA PHE A 100 5.10 -4.61 -3.49
C PHE A 100 5.81 -3.50 -2.70
N ALA A 101 7.14 -3.53 -2.60
CA ALA A 101 7.91 -2.54 -1.84
C ALA A 101 7.73 -1.10 -2.36
N TYR A 102 7.44 -0.93 -3.65
CA TYR A 102 7.17 0.38 -4.26
C TYR A 102 5.96 1.11 -3.64
N GLN A 103 5.03 0.36 -3.04
CA GLN A 103 3.85 0.93 -2.38
C GLN A 103 4.17 1.62 -1.05
N ARG A 104 5.31 1.27 -0.42
CA ARG A 104 5.77 1.81 0.87
C ARG A 104 4.63 1.88 1.89
N GLU A 105 3.95 0.76 2.07
CA GLU A 105 2.67 0.66 2.77
C GLU A 105 2.84 0.94 4.28
N TYR A 106 1.89 1.67 4.84
CA TYR A 106 1.73 1.96 6.26
C TYR A 106 0.37 1.43 6.71
N ARG A 107 0.31 0.68 7.80
CA ARG A 107 -0.93 0.04 8.27
C ARG A 107 -1.35 0.58 9.62
N PHE A 108 -2.65 0.84 9.75
CA PHE A 108 -3.37 0.98 11.00
C PHE A 108 -4.18 -0.29 11.23
N LEU A 109 -4.04 -0.90 12.40
CA LEU A 109 -4.51 -2.25 12.71
C LEU A 109 -5.33 -2.24 13.99
N TRP A 110 -6.44 -2.98 14.00
CA TRP A 110 -7.24 -3.24 15.19
C TRP A 110 -7.44 -4.73 15.39
N PHE A 111 -6.97 -5.24 16.52
CA PHE A 111 -7.03 -6.65 16.87
C PHE A 111 -8.10 -6.91 17.94
N PRO A 112 -8.99 -7.89 17.75
CA PRO A 112 -9.93 -8.29 18.77
C PRO A 112 -9.17 -8.92 19.95
N GLN A 113 -9.55 -8.59 21.18
CA GLN A 113 -8.91 -9.12 22.40
C GLN A 113 -9.75 -10.19 23.09
N ASN A 114 -11.07 -10.22 22.84
CA ASN A 114 -12.02 -11.11 23.51
C ASN A 114 -12.81 -11.97 22.52
N GLY A 115 -12.22 -12.28 21.36
CA GLY A 115 -12.85 -13.12 20.34
C GLY A 115 -13.99 -12.44 19.58
N GLU A 116 -14.02 -11.10 19.59
CA GLU A 116 -14.94 -10.32 18.77
C GLU A 116 -14.77 -10.68 17.29
N LEU A 117 -15.89 -10.77 16.56
CA LEU A 117 -15.86 -11.06 15.13
C LEU A 117 -15.66 -9.76 14.33
N VAL A 118 -14.87 -9.87 13.26
CA VAL A 118 -14.80 -8.82 12.23
C VAL A 118 -16.01 -8.95 11.31
N ASP A 119 -16.70 -7.83 11.06
CA ASP A 119 -17.77 -7.75 10.09
C ASP A 119 -17.61 -6.47 9.23
N GLY A 120 -17.82 -6.63 7.93
CA GLY A 120 -17.90 -5.52 6.98
C GLY A 120 -16.80 -4.45 7.11
N PHE A 121 -17.21 -3.20 6.89
CA PHE A 121 -16.36 -2.03 7.02
C PHE A 121 -16.84 -1.14 8.16
N ARG A 122 -15.89 -0.51 8.86
CA ARG A 122 -16.17 0.54 9.84
C ARG A 122 -15.85 1.90 9.24
N TYR A 123 -16.81 2.82 9.33
CA TYR A 123 -16.64 4.20 8.88
C TYR A 123 -16.35 5.08 10.08
N LEU A 124 -15.21 5.79 10.04
CA LEU A 124 -14.78 6.67 11.12
C LEU A 124 -14.98 8.13 10.70
N SER A 125 -15.47 8.94 11.63
CA SER A 125 -15.54 10.40 11.46
C SER A 125 -14.43 11.04 12.27
N LEU A 126 -13.45 11.63 11.59
CA LEU A 126 -12.28 12.27 12.23
C LEU A 126 -12.45 13.78 12.45
N GLY A 127 -13.58 14.34 12.00
CA GLY A 127 -13.78 15.79 11.95
C GLY A 127 -12.86 16.47 10.94
N GLU A 128 -12.53 17.75 11.21
CA GLU A 128 -11.68 18.55 10.32
C GLU A 128 -10.20 18.15 10.42
N LEU A 129 -9.61 17.88 9.25
CA LEU A 129 -8.22 17.44 9.11
C LEU A 129 -7.28 18.51 8.55
N GLY A 130 -7.78 19.71 8.20
CA GLY A 130 -7.05 20.70 7.39
C GLY A 130 -5.65 21.09 7.89
N ASN A 131 -5.41 21.06 9.20
CA ASN A 131 -4.10 21.39 9.79
C ASN A 131 -3.09 20.22 9.75
N LEU A 132 -3.57 19.01 9.46
CA LEU A 132 -2.78 17.77 9.47
C LEU A 132 -2.57 17.20 8.07
N THR A 133 -3.23 17.76 7.06
CA THR A 133 -3.34 17.14 5.74
C THR A 133 -3.20 18.13 4.60
N GLU A 134 -2.65 17.65 3.49
CA GLU A 134 -2.65 18.36 2.22
C GLU A 134 -3.28 17.51 1.13
N VAL A 135 -3.85 18.17 0.12
CA VAL A 135 -4.42 17.50 -1.04
C VAL A 135 -3.46 17.63 -2.21
N HIS A 136 -3.09 16.50 -2.80
CA HIS A 136 -2.25 16.43 -3.98
C HIS A 136 -3.05 15.85 -5.13
N GLY A 137 -2.96 16.47 -6.30
CA GLY A 137 -3.60 15.99 -7.52
C GLY A 137 -2.68 15.08 -8.33
N ASN A 138 -3.27 14.20 -9.12
CA ASN A 138 -2.60 13.44 -10.15
C ASN A 138 -2.21 14.39 -11.30
N ILE A 139 -0.91 14.59 -11.50
CA ILE A 139 -0.36 15.54 -12.48
C ILE A 139 -0.37 14.94 -13.90
N SER A 140 -0.77 13.67 -14.05
CA SER A 140 -0.74 12.91 -15.31
C SER A 140 -1.81 13.33 -16.34
N GLY A 141 -2.42 14.51 -16.20
CA GLY A 141 -3.55 14.97 -17.02
C GLY A 141 -3.58 16.48 -17.30
N ASN A 142 -2.53 17.06 -17.90
CA ASN A 142 -2.62 18.12 -18.92
C ASN A 142 -1.23 18.63 -19.36
N ALA A 143 -0.75 18.19 -20.53
CA ALA A 143 -0.02 18.97 -21.54
C ALA A 143 0.61 18.04 -22.60
N GLN A 144 -0.11 17.76 -23.69
CA GLN A 144 0.56 17.72 -24.98
C GLN A 144 0.45 19.14 -25.58
N PRO A 145 1.54 19.93 -25.66
CA PRO A 145 1.52 21.11 -26.50
C PRO A 145 1.34 20.65 -27.95
N GLY A 146 0.34 21.24 -28.61
CA GLY A 146 -0.16 20.82 -29.91
C GLY A 146 0.94 20.54 -30.93
N ALA A 147 0.76 19.45 -31.68
CA ALA A 147 1.47 19.25 -32.92
C ALA A 147 1.25 20.49 -33.81
N PRO A 148 2.31 21.08 -34.39
CA PRO A 148 2.12 22.18 -35.33
C PRO A 148 1.42 21.64 -36.57
N GLU A 149 0.18 22.07 -36.78
CA GLU A 149 -0.49 21.99 -38.08
C GLU A 149 0.30 22.83 -39.09
N GLY A 150 0.58 22.24 -40.24
CA GLY A 150 0.89 22.98 -41.46
C GLY A 150 2.32 22.86 -41.96
N ARG A 151 2.54 21.91 -42.85
CA ARG A 151 3.28 22.22 -44.09
C ARG A 151 2.56 21.59 -45.26
N ALA A 152 1.83 22.43 -45.99
CA ALA A 152 1.24 22.09 -47.27
C ALA A 152 2.33 21.57 -48.22
N ALA A 153 2.09 20.38 -48.78
CA ALA A 153 2.88 19.87 -49.89
C ALA A 153 2.55 20.71 -51.14
N SER A 154 3.43 21.65 -51.48
CA SER A 154 3.42 22.27 -52.80
C SER A 154 3.96 21.26 -53.82
N GLY A 155 3.10 20.78 -54.71
CA GLY A 155 3.51 20.01 -55.88
C GLY A 155 4.35 20.85 -56.84
N ALA A 156 5.35 20.21 -57.44
CA ALA A 156 6.02 20.65 -58.65
C ALA A 156 5.96 19.50 -59.68
N PRO A 157 5.74 19.79 -60.97
CA PRO A 157 5.48 18.77 -61.99
C PRO A 157 6.79 18.15 -62.49
N LEU A 158 6.74 16.85 -62.78
CA LEU A 158 7.79 16.18 -63.55
C LEU A 158 7.53 16.45 -65.04
N SER A 159 8.57 16.98 -65.69
CA SER A 159 8.78 17.06 -67.14
C SER A 159 8.87 15.69 -67.80
#